data_AF-I4BBY5-F1
#
_entry.id   AF-I4BBY5-F1
#
_cell.length_a   1.000
_cell.length_b   1.000
_cell.length_c   1.000
_cell.angle_alpha   90.00
_cell.angle_beta   90.00
_cell.angle_gamma   90.00
#
_symmetry.space_group_name_H-M   'P 1'
#
loop_
_entity.id
_entity.type
_entity.pdbx_description
1 polymer ?
#
loop_
_entity_poly.entity_id
_entity_poly.type
_entity_poly.pdbx_seq_one_letter_code
_entity_poly.pdbx_strand_id
1 'polypeptide(L)'
;MYCIACRSVQSKEVQQNYKSPRRGPTLNAQAAPAEKSAPIPARPPEKISAEKSVAAEPAKVLPVASTRPIQNPYEFRDFMRNVEEEHKKFGTAERAKRYKKRKYGNSVVEQRSGRKRLYDHNIFLRTLFEGRLASPQYGDLGELFKDGIFLDIGSAILYGEGADTVRDLHEDKKINPHLTIIASDVNDPAQKKTMYVDIYRAKGKALPFPVVEVPLLIEKPSHFTSPLKLFLKNSDAGIILRSANAGPDLYYTPKQVQKHLRAAVLAFYERDLIYFFNKYILFKPKKRPDFLIIGEIDDSVGTNHRETTWEEIDWKTRTFDEAVKLNTQHVAYE
;
A
#
# COMPACT_ATOMS: atom_id res chain seq x y z
N MET A 1 34.26 -40.11 15.94
CA MET A 1 33.85 -41.53 15.88
C MET A 1 33.02 -41.84 17.10
N TYR A 2 31.71 -41.95 16.90
CA TYR A 2 30.69 -42.77 17.58
C TYR A 2 29.35 -42.03 17.58
N CYS A 3 28.54 -42.41 16.60
CA CYS A 3 27.10 -42.26 16.59
C CYS A 3 26.49 -43.22 17.62
N ILE A 4 25.28 -42.93 18.12
CA ILE A 4 24.11 -43.82 18.10
C ILE A 4 22.85 -42.98 18.36
N ALA A 5 21.84 -43.27 17.54
CA ALA A 5 20.52 -42.68 17.48
C ALA A 5 19.48 -43.47 18.29
N CYS A 6 18.33 -42.86 18.60
CA CYS A 6 16.99 -43.49 18.64
C CYS A 6 15.92 -42.37 18.70
N ARG A 7 15.09 -42.21 17.64
CA ARG A 7 13.72 -42.75 17.45
C ARG A 7 12.64 -42.03 18.30
N SER A 8 11.86 -41.13 17.70
CA SER A 8 10.59 -41.34 16.96
C SER A 8 9.36 -41.41 17.86
N VAL A 9 8.47 -40.42 17.74
CA VAL A 9 7.06 -40.52 18.17
C VAL A 9 6.17 -40.06 17.02
N GLN A 10 5.40 -41.02 16.51
CA GLN A 10 4.27 -40.82 15.61
C GLN A 10 3.12 -40.17 16.39
N SER A 11 2.38 -39.25 15.77
CA SER A 11 1.00 -39.00 16.15
C SER A 11 0.09 -39.10 14.93
N LYS A 12 -1.03 -39.78 15.16
CA LYS A 12 -1.93 -40.41 14.21
C LYS A 12 -2.91 -39.42 13.59
N GLU A 13 -3.36 -39.83 12.40
CA GLU A 13 -4.54 -39.39 11.67
C GLU A 13 -5.80 -39.28 12.55
N VAL A 14 -6.59 -38.24 12.29
CA VAL A 14 -8.06 -38.31 12.42
C VAL A 14 -8.65 -37.73 11.14
N GLN A 15 -9.07 -38.64 10.25
CA GLN A 15 -10.02 -38.34 9.18
C GLN A 15 -11.43 -38.33 9.78
N GLN A 16 -12.21 -37.27 9.56
CA GLN A 16 -13.67 -37.35 9.67
C GLN A 16 -14.31 -36.89 8.37
N ASN A 17 -14.90 -37.88 7.70
CA ASN A 17 -15.82 -37.79 6.58
C ASN A 17 -17.07 -37.00 6.97
N TYR A 18 -17.43 -35.98 6.17
CA TYR A 18 -18.82 -35.56 6.05
C TYR A 18 -19.28 -35.70 4.59
N LYS A 19 -20.14 -36.69 4.36
CA LYS A 19 -20.92 -36.89 3.14
C LYS A 19 -22.09 -35.90 3.16
N SER A 20 -22.17 -34.99 2.19
CA SER A 20 -23.38 -34.21 1.93
C SER A 20 -24.28 -34.96 0.94
N PRO A 21 -25.59 -35.13 1.23
CA PRO A 21 -26.52 -35.81 0.33
C PRO A 21 -27.04 -34.87 -0.77
N ARG A 22 -27.16 -35.46 -1.97
CA ARG A 22 -27.90 -34.94 -3.12
C ARG A 22 -29.36 -34.65 -2.76
N ARG A 23 -29.89 -33.50 -3.21
CA ARG A 23 -31.32 -33.33 -3.46
C ARG A 23 -31.53 -32.83 -4.89
N GLY A 24 -32.32 -33.59 -5.65
CA GLY A 24 -32.89 -33.20 -6.93
C GLY A 24 -34.11 -32.27 -6.78
N PRO A 25 -34.74 -31.90 -7.90
CA PRO A 25 -35.58 -30.72 -8.02
C PRO A 25 -37.05 -30.98 -7.65
N THR A 26 -37.77 -29.92 -7.28
CA THR A 26 -39.24 -29.93 -7.21
C THR A 26 -39.78 -28.68 -7.90
N LEU A 27 -40.74 -28.93 -8.79
CA LEU A 27 -41.50 -27.98 -9.60
C LEU A 27 -42.79 -27.54 -8.88
N ASN A 28 -43.24 -26.34 -9.24
CA ASN A 28 -44.61 -25.83 -9.33
C ASN A 28 -45.47 -25.58 -8.07
N ALA A 29 -45.86 -24.30 -7.90
CA ALA A 29 -47.23 -23.83 -7.62
C ALA A 29 -47.28 -22.32 -7.95
N GLN A 30 -47.85 -21.92 -9.09
CA GLN A 30 -49.23 -21.45 -9.30
C GLN A 30 -49.46 -19.95 -8.99
N ALA A 31 -49.74 -19.21 -10.07
CA ALA A 31 -50.36 -17.88 -10.13
C ALA A 31 -51.79 -17.93 -9.55
N ALA A 32 -52.42 -16.87 -9.05
CA ALA A 32 -52.80 -15.56 -9.63
C ALA A 32 -53.53 -14.75 -8.50
N PRO A 33 -54.20 -13.59 -8.70
CA PRO A 33 -54.37 -12.75 -9.88
C PRO A 33 -54.11 -11.24 -9.67
N ALA A 34 -54.18 -10.51 -10.78
CA ALA A 34 -54.11 -9.06 -10.88
C ALA A 34 -55.44 -8.38 -10.53
N GLU A 35 -55.39 -7.27 -9.80
CA GLU A 35 -56.52 -6.35 -9.63
C GLU A 35 -56.21 -4.92 -10.12
N LYS A 36 -56.95 -4.59 -11.17
CA LYS A 36 -57.53 -3.33 -11.64
C LYS A 36 -57.11 -2.00 -11.01
N SER A 37 -56.75 -1.09 -11.91
CA SER A 37 -56.68 0.36 -11.79
C SER A 37 -58.07 1.04 -11.69
N ALA A 38 -58.14 2.14 -10.92
CA ALA A 38 -59.12 3.24 -11.03
C ALA A 38 -58.56 4.49 -10.26
N PRO A 39 -59.10 5.72 -10.40
CA PRO A 39 -58.33 6.90 -10.80
C PRO A 39 -58.11 7.99 -9.71
N ILE A 40 -57.25 8.93 -10.10
CA ILE A 40 -56.74 10.15 -9.44
C ILE A 40 -57.85 11.04 -8.81
N PRO A 41 -57.55 11.72 -7.67
CA PRO A 41 -58.04 13.07 -7.41
C PRO A 41 -56.88 14.09 -7.39
N ALA A 42 -57.16 15.27 -7.96
CA ALA A 42 -56.21 16.36 -8.15
C ALA A 42 -56.11 17.34 -6.96
N ARG A 43 -55.00 18.11 -6.98
CA ARG A 43 -54.65 19.37 -6.26
C ARG A 43 -54.12 19.25 -4.82
N PRO A 44 -53.28 20.20 -4.32
CA PRO A 44 -53.07 21.61 -4.76
C PRO A 44 -51.59 22.00 -5.02
N PRO A 45 -51.30 23.25 -5.48
CA PRO A 45 -49.94 23.68 -5.83
C PRO A 45 -49.15 24.06 -4.58
N GLU A 46 -48.04 23.36 -4.31
CA GLU A 46 -47.10 23.75 -3.27
C GLU A 46 -45.96 24.60 -3.83
N LYS A 47 -46.04 25.88 -3.45
CA LYS A 47 -44.96 26.84 -3.16
C LYS A 47 -43.57 26.46 -3.67
N ILE A 48 -43.13 27.24 -4.66
CA ILE A 48 -41.74 27.48 -4.99
C ILE A 48 -41.04 28.01 -3.73
N SER A 49 -40.37 27.14 -2.97
CA SER A 49 -39.35 27.56 -2.03
C SER A 49 -38.09 27.88 -2.83
N ALA A 50 -37.65 29.12 -2.75
CA ALA A 50 -36.37 29.55 -3.30
C ALA A 50 -35.23 28.73 -2.66
N GLU A 51 -34.79 27.68 -3.36
CA GLU A 51 -33.48 27.08 -3.11
C GLU A 51 -32.44 28.16 -3.42
N LYS A 52 -31.83 28.70 -2.36
CA LYS A 52 -30.53 29.35 -2.48
C LYS A 52 -29.59 28.33 -3.12
N SER A 53 -29.28 28.53 -4.39
CA SER A 53 -28.20 27.87 -5.07
C SER A 53 -26.92 28.18 -4.29
N VAL A 54 -26.46 27.20 -3.51
CA VAL A 54 -25.09 27.17 -3.05
C VAL A 54 -24.28 27.06 -4.33
N ALA A 55 -23.64 28.16 -4.72
CA ALA A 55 -22.74 28.18 -5.86
C ALA A 55 -21.76 27.02 -5.69
N ALA A 56 -21.86 26.03 -6.58
CA ALA A 56 -20.90 24.95 -6.65
C ALA A 56 -19.53 25.62 -6.81
N GLU A 57 -18.64 25.41 -5.83
CA GLU A 57 -17.26 25.86 -5.94
C GLU A 57 -16.73 25.41 -7.30
N PRO A 58 -16.08 26.30 -8.08
CA PRO A 58 -15.52 25.92 -9.36
C PRO A 58 -14.58 24.75 -9.11
N ALA A 59 -14.84 23.62 -9.78
CA ALA A 59 -14.03 22.42 -9.67
C ALA A 59 -12.57 22.82 -9.86
N LYS A 60 -11.75 22.67 -8.80
CA LYS A 60 -10.31 22.96 -8.85
C LYS A 60 -9.74 22.22 -10.04
N VAL A 61 -9.33 22.97 -11.08
CA VAL A 61 -8.65 22.42 -12.24
C VAL A 61 -7.33 21.86 -11.72
N LEU A 62 -7.23 20.53 -11.65
CA LEU A 62 -5.99 19.89 -11.28
C LEU A 62 -4.92 20.28 -12.32
N PRO A 63 -3.70 20.62 -11.88
CA PRO A 63 -2.63 20.96 -12.79
C PRO A 63 -2.35 19.78 -13.74
N VAL A 64 -1.91 20.09 -14.95
CA VAL A 64 -1.47 19.06 -15.89
C VAL A 64 -0.23 18.39 -15.31
N ALA A 65 -0.35 17.11 -14.95
CA ALA A 65 0.78 16.33 -14.47
C ALA A 65 1.91 16.35 -15.50
N SER A 66 3.16 16.42 -15.01
CA SER A 66 4.32 16.27 -15.88
C SER A 66 4.21 14.97 -16.67
N THR A 67 4.64 15.02 -17.94
CA THR A 67 4.76 13.81 -18.77
C THR A 67 5.80 12.84 -18.20
N ARG A 68 6.63 13.25 -17.24
CA ARG A 68 7.54 12.36 -16.50
C ARG A 68 7.29 12.53 -15.00
N PRO A 69 6.97 11.46 -14.26
CA PRO A 69 6.75 11.57 -12.83
C PRO A 69 8.03 11.83 -12.03
N ILE A 70 9.23 11.72 -12.63
CA ILE A 70 10.52 12.03 -12.00
C ILE A 70 11.15 13.21 -12.75
N GLN A 71 11.72 14.17 -12.01
CA GLN A 71 12.27 15.41 -12.56
C GLN A 71 13.42 15.15 -13.54
N ASN A 72 14.46 14.45 -13.08
CA ASN A 72 15.70 14.29 -13.83
C ASN A 72 15.51 13.23 -14.94
N PRO A 73 15.75 13.56 -16.22
CA PRO A 73 15.57 12.63 -17.33
C PRO A 73 16.47 11.39 -17.28
N TYR A 74 17.67 11.50 -16.71
CA TYR A 74 18.62 10.40 -16.61
C TYR A 74 18.20 9.45 -15.48
N GLU A 75 17.91 9.99 -14.29
CA GLU A 75 17.37 9.21 -13.17
C GLU A 75 16.04 8.54 -13.52
N PHE A 76 15.16 9.23 -14.25
CA PHE A 76 13.90 8.64 -14.71
C PHE A 76 14.13 7.42 -15.62
N ARG A 77 15.13 7.48 -16.50
CA ARG A 77 15.47 6.36 -17.39
C ARG A 77 15.96 5.15 -16.59
N ASP A 78 16.87 5.38 -15.64
CA ASP A 78 17.42 4.31 -14.81
C ASP A 78 16.36 3.72 -13.87
N PHE A 79 15.51 4.56 -13.27
CA PHE A 79 14.35 4.16 -12.51
C PHE A 79 13.42 3.25 -13.33
N MET A 80 13.05 3.68 -14.55
CA MET A 80 12.15 2.89 -15.40
C MET A 80 12.78 1.58 -15.88
N ARG A 81 14.10 1.55 -16.10
CA ARG A 81 14.83 0.30 -16.38
C ARG A 81 14.72 -0.67 -15.21
N ASN A 82 14.93 -0.20 -13.98
CA ASN A 82 14.77 -1.03 -12.78
C ASN A 82 13.33 -1.56 -12.65
N VAL A 83 12.33 -0.71 -12.86
CA VAL A 83 10.91 -1.13 -12.85
C VAL A 83 10.65 -2.26 -13.86
N GLU A 84 11.19 -2.12 -15.07
CA GLU A 84 11.04 -3.15 -16.11
C GLU A 84 11.73 -4.46 -15.72
N GLU A 85 12.95 -4.39 -15.18
CA GLU A 85 13.72 -5.56 -14.74
C GLU A 85 13.00 -6.30 -13.60
N GLU A 86 12.55 -5.58 -12.58
CA GLU A 86 11.79 -6.13 -11.45
C GLU A 86 10.48 -6.75 -11.92
N HIS A 87 9.73 -6.07 -12.79
CA HIS A 87 8.50 -6.60 -13.36
C HIS A 87 8.73 -7.89 -14.17
N LYS A 88 9.73 -7.90 -15.05
CA LYS A 88 10.08 -9.06 -15.87
C LYS A 88 10.48 -10.27 -15.01
N LYS A 89 11.21 -10.01 -13.93
CA LYS A 89 11.78 -11.02 -13.04
C LYS A 89 10.75 -11.58 -12.06
N PHE A 90 9.89 -10.73 -11.51
CA PHE A 90 8.99 -11.06 -10.40
C PHE A 90 7.50 -10.88 -10.71
N GLY A 91 7.16 -9.80 -11.42
CA GLY A 91 5.79 -9.33 -11.63
C GLY A 91 4.96 -10.05 -12.69
N THR A 92 5.58 -10.79 -13.62
CA THR A 92 4.84 -11.46 -14.69
C THR A 92 3.93 -12.57 -14.15
N ALA A 93 2.78 -12.80 -14.80
CA ALA A 93 1.81 -13.80 -14.37
C ALA A 93 2.41 -15.21 -14.24
N GLU A 94 3.35 -15.56 -15.12
CA GLU A 94 4.07 -16.83 -15.06
C GLU A 94 4.97 -16.93 -13.82
N ARG A 95 5.74 -15.88 -13.52
CA ARG A 95 6.63 -15.82 -12.36
C ARG A 95 5.83 -15.81 -11.07
N ALA A 96 4.79 -14.98 -10.99
CA ALA A 96 3.85 -14.94 -9.87
C ALA A 96 3.27 -16.33 -9.56
N LYS A 97 2.88 -17.12 -10.58
CA LYS A 97 2.41 -18.50 -10.40
C LYS A 97 3.49 -19.45 -9.85
N ARG A 98 4.76 -19.27 -10.20
CA ARG A 98 5.86 -20.09 -9.68
C ARG A 98 6.17 -19.77 -8.21
N TYR A 99 6.06 -18.50 -7.81
CA TYR A 99 6.23 -18.10 -6.41
C TYR A 99 5.18 -18.74 -5.49
N LYS A 100 3.95 -18.95 -5.97
CA LYS A 100 2.89 -19.67 -5.24
C LYS A 100 3.27 -21.09 -4.80
N LYS A 101 4.34 -21.67 -5.35
CA LYS A 101 4.78 -23.05 -5.05
C LYS A 101 5.92 -23.13 -4.03
N ARG A 102 6.69 -22.06 -3.81
CA ARG A 102 7.70 -22.04 -2.74
C ARG A 102 6.99 -21.61 -1.47
N LYS A 103 6.69 -22.59 -0.61
CA LYS A 103 6.22 -22.34 0.75
C LYS A 103 7.36 -21.67 1.52
N TYR A 104 7.31 -20.36 1.73
CA TYR A 104 7.67 -19.87 3.05
C TYR A 104 6.50 -20.24 4.00
N GLY A 105 6.66 -20.07 5.30
CA GLY A 105 5.64 -20.51 6.25
C GLY A 105 4.29 -19.82 5.99
N ASN A 106 3.32 -20.58 5.46
CA ASN A 106 1.88 -20.29 5.42
C ASN A 106 1.39 -19.04 4.66
N SER A 107 1.69 -18.92 3.37
CA SER A 107 0.94 -17.98 2.52
C SER A 107 0.92 -18.35 1.02
N VAL A 108 -0.24 -18.23 0.37
CA VAL A 108 -0.47 -18.68 -1.04
C VAL A 108 -0.29 -17.51 -2.04
N VAL A 109 -0.04 -16.30 -1.54
CA VAL A 109 0.48 -15.14 -2.28
C VAL A 109 1.42 -14.40 -1.32
N GLU A 110 2.62 -14.94 -1.13
CA GLU A 110 3.60 -14.47 -0.12
C GLU A 110 4.20 -13.11 -0.48
N GLN A 111 3.65 -12.07 0.13
CA GLN A 111 4.54 -11.16 0.82
C GLN A 111 5.15 -11.90 2.01
N ARG A 112 6.49 -11.85 2.06
CA ARG A 112 7.32 -12.43 3.11
C ARG A 112 7.19 -11.55 4.34
N SER A 113 6.44 -11.98 5.35
CA SER A 113 6.27 -11.22 6.60
C SER A 113 7.51 -11.28 7.52
N GLY A 114 8.71 -11.45 6.95
CA GLY A 114 9.98 -11.35 7.66
C GLY A 114 10.21 -9.90 8.07
N ARG A 115 9.55 -9.49 9.17
CA ARG A 115 9.56 -8.22 9.94
C ARG A 115 10.71 -7.25 9.61
N LYS A 116 11.92 -7.80 9.45
CA LYS A 116 13.18 -7.08 9.25
C LYS A 116 13.52 -6.65 7.82
N ARG A 117 12.84 -7.13 6.78
CA ARG A 117 13.21 -6.83 5.39
C ARG A 117 13.08 -5.34 5.02
N LEU A 118 12.21 -4.57 5.66
CA LEU A 118 12.00 -3.15 5.33
C LEU A 118 12.48 -2.20 6.44
N TYR A 119 13.31 -2.69 7.37
CA TYR A 119 13.82 -1.89 8.48
C TYR A 119 14.67 -0.69 8.01
N ASP A 120 15.25 -0.73 6.80
CA ASP A 120 15.98 0.41 6.25
C ASP A 120 15.07 1.62 6.01
N HIS A 121 13.80 1.40 5.66
CA HIS A 121 12.80 2.47 5.65
C HIS A 121 12.53 3.00 7.06
N ASN A 122 12.52 2.14 8.08
CA ASN A 122 12.35 2.56 9.47
C ASN A 122 13.56 3.38 9.94
N ILE A 123 14.78 2.97 9.58
CA ILE A 123 16.00 3.72 9.85
C ILE A 123 15.91 5.11 9.20
N PHE A 124 15.51 5.18 7.92
CA PHE A 124 15.26 6.46 7.27
C PHE A 124 14.22 7.32 8.00
N LEU A 125 13.07 6.74 8.37
CA LEU A 125 12.00 7.47 9.07
C LEU A 125 12.42 7.96 10.45
N ARG A 126 13.21 7.19 11.20
CA ARG A 126 13.80 7.63 12.47
C ARG A 126 14.69 8.84 12.24
N THR A 127 15.60 8.78 11.28
CA THR A 127 16.49 9.89 10.94
C THR A 127 15.70 11.13 10.47
N LEU A 128 14.63 10.92 9.72
CA LEU A 128 13.70 11.98 9.30
C LEU A 128 13.09 12.70 10.51
N PHE A 129 12.49 11.96 11.46
CA PHE A 129 11.83 12.57 12.62
C PHE A 129 12.78 13.02 13.74
N GLU A 130 14.04 12.61 13.68
CA GLU A 130 15.13 13.18 14.49
C GLU A 130 15.59 14.56 13.97
N GLY A 131 15.06 15.04 12.84
CA GLY A 131 15.40 16.34 12.25
C GLY A 131 16.77 16.35 11.55
N ARG A 132 17.29 15.17 11.20
CA ARG A 132 18.64 14.98 10.67
C ARG A 132 18.69 14.96 9.14
N LEU A 133 17.54 15.11 8.47
CA LEU A 133 17.44 15.15 7.02
C LEU A 133 16.94 16.53 6.57
N ALA A 134 17.83 17.30 5.96
CA ALA A 134 17.51 18.65 5.50
C ALA A 134 17.67 18.77 3.99
N SER A 135 16.70 19.38 3.32
CA SER A 135 16.85 19.81 1.94
C SER A 135 17.37 21.25 1.88
N PRO A 136 18.36 21.56 1.02
CA PRO A 136 18.80 22.94 0.82
C PRO A 136 17.67 23.90 0.39
N GLN A 137 16.62 23.37 -0.23
CA GLN A 137 15.48 24.15 -0.75
C GLN A 137 14.29 24.18 0.20
N TYR A 138 14.08 23.12 0.99
CA TYR A 138 12.85 22.92 1.76
C TYR A 138 13.07 22.87 3.28
N GLY A 139 14.32 22.97 3.74
CA GLY A 139 14.68 22.92 5.15
C GLY A 139 14.60 21.50 5.72
N ASP A 140 14.37 21.41 7.03
CA ASP A 140 14.17 20.14 7.74
C ASP A 140 12.95 19.39 7.17
N LEU A 141 13.21 18.22 6.59
CA LEU A 141 12.16 17.40 6.02
C LEU A 141 11.25 16.80 7.12
N GLY A 142 11.77 16.55 8.32
CA GLY A 142 10.99 15.99 9.44
C GLY A 142 9.78 16.84 9.79
N GLU A 143 9.95 18.16 9.84
CA GLU A 143 8.87 19.10 10.13
C GLU A 143 7.77 19.13 9.04
N LEU A 144 8.10 18.78 7.79
CA LEU A 144 7.11 18.68 6.70
C LEU A 144 6.15 17.50 6.87
N PHE A 145 6.59 16.44 7.56
CA PHE A 145 5.84 15.18 7.71
C PHE A 145 5.33 14.94 9.13
N LYS A 146 5.58 15.88 10.05
CA LYS A 146 5.08 15.84 11.42
C LYS A 146 3.56 15.85 11.44
N ASP A 147 2.98 14.96 12.25
CA ASP A 147 1.54 14.69 12.32
C ASP A 147 0.94 14.26 10.97
N GLY A 148 1.79 13.72 10.08
CA GLY A 148 1.45 13.29 8.74
C GLY A 148 0.72 11.95 8.68
N ILE A 149 0.50 11.47 7.46
CA ILE A 149 -0.12 10.15 7.21
C ILE A 149 0.92 9.24 6.58
N PHE A 150 1.04 8.02 7.09
CA PHE A 150 1.77 6.94 6.44
C PHE A 150 0.79 5.91 5.90
N LEU A 151 0.80 5.67 4.59
CA LEU A 151 0.01 4.63 3.94
C LEU A 151 0.93 3.57 3.34
N ASP A 152 0.81 2.36 3.86
CA ASP A 152 1.44 1.19 3.26
C ASP A 152 0.52 0.50 2.26
N ILE A 153 1.00 0.35 1.02
CA ILE A 153 0.22 -0.18 -0.10
C ILE A 153 0.49 -1.68 -0.24
N GLY A 154 -0.54 -2.49 -0.01
CA GLY A 154 -0.42 -3.95 -0.03
C GLY A 154 0.38 -4.43 1.19
N SER A 155 -0.21 -4.31 2.36
CA SER A 155 0.42 -4.59 3.66
C SER A 155 0.35 -6.05 4.09
N ALA A 156 -0.22 -6.97 3.30
CA ALA A 156 -0.36 -8.36 3.69
C ALA A 156 -1.15 -8.55 5.00
N ILE A 157 -2.31 -7.90 5.12
CA ILE A 157 -3.11 -7.85 6.37
C ILE A 157 -3.61 -9.22 6.85
N LEU A 158 -3.61 -10.23 5.98
CA LEU A 158 -4.09 -11.58 6.27
C LEU A 158 -3.00 -12.56 6.71
N TYR A 159 -1.74 -12.12 6.77
CA TYR A 159 -0.58 -12.98 7.00
C TYR A 159 0.14 -12.67 8.31
N GLY A 160 0.78 -13.68 8.91
CA GLY A 160 1.50 -13.52 10.17
C GLY A 160 0.60 -12.99 11.29
N GLU A 161 1.02 -11.90 11.91
CA GLU A 161 0.23 -11.17 12.91
C GLU A 161 -0.71 -10.11 12.29
N GLY A 162 -0.71 -10.02 10.96
CA GLY A 162 -1.42 -9.06 10.14
C GLY A 162 -0.61 -7.78 9.97
N ALA A 163 -0.14 -7.54 8.74
CA ALA A 163 0.64 -6.36 8.37
C ALA A 163 1.87 -6.10 9.25
N ASP A 164 2.73 -7.10 9.38
CA ASP A 164 3.91 -7.09 10.26
C ASP A 164 4.81 -5.85 10.05
N THR A 165 5.04 -5.42 8.80
CA THR A 165 5.88 -4.24 8.49
C THR A 165 5.21 -2.91 8.79
N VAL A 166 3.88 -2.87 8.97
CA VAL A 166 3.12 -1.71 9.44
C VAL A 166 3.11 -1.71 10.97
N ARG A 167 2.95 -2.89 11.57
CA ARG A 167 3.07 -3.11 13.02
C ARG A 167 4.42 -2.64 13.55
N ASP A 168 5.51 -2.92 12.84
CA ASP A 168 6.84 -2.43 13.22
C ASP A 168 6.92 -0.92 13.32
N LEU A 169 6.33 -0.20 12.36
CA LEU A 169 6.29 1.25 12.38
C LEU A 169 5.41 1.77 13.53
N HIS A 170 4.29 1.08 13.77
CA HIS A 170 3.34 1.45 14.82
C HIS A 170 3.92 1.21 16.23
N GLU A 171 4.72 0.17 16.42
CA GLU A 171 5.37 -0.15 17.69
C GLU A 171 6.65 0.67 17.92
N ASP A 172 7.17 1.31 16.88
CA ASP A 172 8.36 2.15 16.96
C ASP A 172 8.08 3.50 17.63
N LYS A 173 8.58 3.66 18.85
CA LYS A 173 8.41 4.87 19.67
C LYS A 173 9.04 6.13 19.06
N LYS A 174 9.96 5.99 18.11
CA LYS A 174 10.57 7.13 17.40
C LYS A 174 9.80 7.54 16.15
N ILE A 175 8.84 6.74 15.69
CA ILE A 175 8.09 6.98 14.45
C ILE A 175 6.61 7.21 14.75
N ASN A 176 5.99 6.30 15.51
CA ASN A 176 4.55 6.29 15.75
C ASN A 176 3.99 7.62 16.31
N PRO A 177 4.68 8.37 17.19
CA PRO A 177 4.18 9.67 17.66
C PRO A 177 4.01 10.73 16.56
N HIS A 178 4.68 10.58 15.42
CA HIS A 178 4.71 11.59 14.36
C HIS A 178 3.74 11.31 13.21
N LEU A 179 3.11 10.13 13.18
CA LEU A 179 2.36 9.67 12.01
C LEU A 179 1.05 8.97 12.36
N THR A 180 0.02 9.24 11.57
CA THR A 180 -1.12 8.33 11.44
C THR A 180 -0.75 7.20 10.50
N ILE A 181 -0.41 6.03 11.05
CA ILE A 181 0.05 4.85 10.30
C ILE A 181 -1.15 4.00 9.86
N ILE A 182 -1.26 3.73 8.55
CA ILE A 182 -2.40 3.06 7.92
C ILE A 182 -1.89 1.93 7.04
N ALA A 183 -2.48 0.74 7.24
CA ALA A 183 -2.29 -0.40 6.34
C ALA A 183 -3.34 -0.38 5.23
N SER A 184 -3.01 -0.94 4.07
CA SER A 184 -3.99 -1.20 3.03
C SER A 184 -3.81 -2.54 2.36
N ASP A 185 -4.90 -3.09 1.82
CA ASP A 185 -4.81 -4.28 0.97
C ASP A 185 -5.87 -4.25 -0.13
N VAL A 186 -5.70 -5.12 -1.11
CA VAL A 186 -6.56 -5.17 -2.28
C VAL A 186 -7.97 -5.64 -1.91
N ASN A 187 -8.96 -4.96 -2.46
CA ASN A 187 -10.35 -5.40 -2.48
C ASN A 187 -10.88 -5.21 -3.91
N ASP A 188 -10.75 -6.23 -4.77
CA ASP A 188 -11.20 -6.18 -6.17
C ASP A 188 -12.49 -7.01 -6.37
N PRO A 189 -13.67 -6.38 -6.50
CA PRO A 189 -14.94 -7.08 -6.68
C PRO A 189 -14.98 -7.97 -7.93
N ALA A 190 -14.19 -7.68 -8.96
CA ALA A 190 -14.11 -8.51 -10.15
C ALA A 190 -13.40 -9.84 -9.89
N GLN A 191 -12.61 -9.93 -8.81
CA GLN A 191 -11.85 -11.11 -8.42
C GLN A 191 -12.10 -11.44 -6.94
N LYS A 192 -13.11 -12.29 -6.67
CA LYS A 192 -13.45 -12.71 -5.30
C LYS A 192 -12.27 -13.20 -4.44
N LYS A 193 -11.20 -13.69 -5.06
CA LYS A 193 -9.98 -14.19 -4.39
C LYS A 193 -9.07 -13.07 -3.85
N THR A 194 -9.26 -11.83 -4.29
CA THR A 194 -8.50 -10.65 -3.89
C THR A 194 -9.37 -9.69 -3.10
N MET A 195 -10.35 -10.21 -2.37
CA MET A 195 -11.19 -9.45 -1.44
C MET A 195 -10.57 -9.45 -0.03
N TYR A 196 -9.30 -9.06 0.07
CA TYR A 196 -8.51 -9.32 1.28
C TYR A 196 -9.00 -8.54 2.50
N VAL A 197 -9.43 -7.29 2.30
CA VAL A 197 -9.96 -6.45 3.38
C VAL A 197 -11.28 -6.99 3.91
N ASP A 198 -12.16 -7.50 3.05
CA ASP A 198 -13.42 -8.08 3.51
C ASP A 198 -13.21 -9.40 4.25
N ILE A 199 -12.24 -10.22 3.81
CA ILE A 199 -11.82 -11.41 4.55
C ILE A 199 -11.26 -11.02 5.92
N TYR A 200 -10.46 -9.94 6.01
CA TYR A 200 -9.93 -9.42 7.26
C TYR A 200 -11.06 -8.99 8.21
N ARG A 201 -12.00 -8.15 7.71
CA ARG A 201 -13.15 -7.67 8.47
C ARG A 201 -13.99 -8.83 9.02
N ALA A 202 -14.21 -9.87 8.21
CA ALA A 202 -14.98 -11.06 8.61
C ALA A 202 -14.31 -11.90 9.72
N LYS A 203 -12.98 -11.84 9.87
CA LYS A 203 -12.26 -12.55 10.95
C LYS A 203 -12.45 -11.89 12.32
N GLY A 204 -12.89 -10.62 12.39
CA GLY A 204 -13.21 -9.92 13.64
C GLY A 204 -12.02 -9.55 14.54
N LYS A 205 -10.78 -9.93 14.19
CA LYS A 205 -9.57 -9.54 14.94
C LYS A 205 -9.05 -8.19 14.44
N ALA A 206 -9.31 -7.12 15.19
CA ALA A 206 -8.83 -5.79 14.85
C ALA A 206 -7.30 -5.68 14.96
N LEU A 207 -6.67 -5.04 13.97
CA LEU A 207 -5.28 -4.58 14.06
C LEU A 207 -5.20 -3.27 14.86
N PRO A 208 -4.04 -2.94 15.46
CA PRO A 208 -3.90 -1.74 16.30
C PRO A 208 -3.83 -0.44 15.49
N PHE A 209 -3.90 -0.52 14.17
CA PHE A 209 -3.91 0.59 13.22
C PHE A 209 -5.05 0.44 12.21
N PRO A 210 -5.49 1.54 11.58
CA PRO A 210 -6.52 1.48 10.54
C PRO A 210 -6.10 0.63 9.34
N VAL A 211 -7.09 -0.04 8.74
CA VAL A 211 -6.94 -0.82 7.50
C VAL A 211 -7.92 -0.26 6.47
N VAL A 212 -7.39 0.14 5.31
CA VAL A 212 -8.18 0.68 4.20
C VAL A 212 -8.10 -0.21 2.96
N GLU A 213 -9.10 -0.11 2.09
CA GLU A 213 -9.14 -0.85 0.84
C GLU A 213 -8.54 -0.04 -0.31
N VAL A 214 -7.79 -0.71 -1.15
CA VAL A 214 -7.25 -0.16 -2.40
C VAL A 214 -7.62 -1.04 -3.59
N PRO A 215 -7.79 -0.47 -4.79
CA PRO A 215 -8.00 -1.28 -5.98
C PRO A 215 -6.71 -2.00 -6.39
N LEU A 216 -6.85 -3.08 -7.17
CA LEU A 216 -5.70 -3.80 -7.73
C LEU A 216 -4.77 -2.88 -8.54
N LEU A 217 -5.36 -1.96 -9.31
CA LEU A 217 -4.66 -0.93 -10.08
C LEU A 217 -4.95 0.47 -9.54
N ILE A 218 -3.95 1.09 -8.92
CA ILE A 218 -4.02 2.45 -8.37
C ILE A 218 -3.50 3.42 -9.44
N GLU A 219 -4.36 3.81 -10.39
CA GLU A 219 -3.97 4.66 -11.54
C GLU A 219 -4.69 6.02 -11.58
N LYS A 220 -5.57 6.31 -10.61
CA LYS A 220 -6.33 7.57 -10.54
C LYS A 220 -6.08 8.29 -9.22
N PRO A 221 -6.12 9.63 -9.18
CA PRO A 221 -5.95 10.37 -7.94
C PRO A 221 -6.94 9.92 -6.83
N SER A 222 -8.19 9.65 -7.22
CA SER A 222 -9.22 9.15 -6.31
C SER A 222 -8.91 7.79 -5.69
N HIS A 223 -8.07 6.96 -6.33
CA HIS A 223 -7.66 5.67 -5.76
C HIS A 223 -6.73 5.86 -4.54
N PHE A 224 -6.07 7.02 -4.42
CA PHE A 224 -5.28 7.39 -3.23
C PHE A 224 -6.09 8.18 -2.21
N THR A 225 -6.91 9.14 -2.66
CA THR A 225 -7.61 10.05 -1.74
C THR A 225 -8.85 9.44 -1.11
N SER A 226 -9.59 8.58 -1.81
CA SER A 226 -10.82 7.98 -1.26
C SER A 226 -10.57 7.11 -0.03
N PRO A 227 -9.57 6.21 -0.03
CA PRO A 227 -9.24 5.40 1.15
C PRO A 227 -8.80 6.26 2.35
N LEU A 228 -8.20 7.42 2.08
CA LEU A 228 -7.67 8.31 3.11
C LEU A 228 -8.63 9.43 3.53
N LYS A 229 -9.86 9.47 3.00
CA LYS A 229 -10.80 10.60 3.18
C LYS A 229 -11.04 10.97 4.66
N LEU A 230 -11.10 9.98 5.55
CA LEU A 230 -11.32 10.20 6.99
C LEU A 230 -10.06 10.69 7.74
N PHE A 231 -8.89 10.52 7.15
CA PHE A 231 -7.59 10.84 7.75
C PHE A 231 -6.99 12.12 7.20
N LEU A 232 -7.34 12.48 5.96
CA LEU A 232 -7.04 13.76 5.33
C LEU A 232 -7.84 14.88 6.04
N LYS A 233 -7.40 15.24 7.24
CA LYS A 233 -7.86 16.44 7.96
C LYS A 233 -7.47 17.70 7.17
N ASN A 234 -7.98 18.86 7.58
CA ASN A 234 -7.51 20.20 7.17
C ASN A 234 -6.07 20.51 7.66
N SER A 235 -5.21 19.49 7.74
CA SER A 235 -3.79 19.61 8.03
C SER A 235 -3.03 19.68 6.72
N ASP A 236 -2.04 20.58 6.65
CA ASP A 236 -1.09 20.68 5.54
C ASP A 236 0.06 19.66 5.68
N ALA A 237 0.03 18.80 6.71
CA ALA A 237 1.06 17.78 6.93
C ALA A 237 1.21 16.84 5.73
N GLY A 238 2.47 16.47 5.49
CA GLY A 238 2.88 15.61 4.39
C GLY A 238 2.31 14.19 4.47
N ILE A 239 2.38 13.51 3.32
CA ILE A 239 1.96 12.13 3.14
C ILE A 239 3.19 11.27 2.87
N ILE A 240 3.30 10.13 3.53
CA ILE A 240 4.31 9.12 3.26
C ILE A 240 3.62 7.90 2.69
N LEU A 241 4.03 7.48 1.50
CA LEU A 241 3.56 6.26 0.85
C LEU A 241 4.66 5.22 0.88
N ARG A 242 4.28 3.94 1.02
CA ARG A 242 5.17 2.81 0.83
C ARG A 242 4.54 1.79 -0.11
N SER A 243 5.29 1.41 -1.14
CA SER A 243 5.02 0.27 -2.01
C SER A 243 6.34 -0.47 -2.18
N ALA A 244 6.59 -1.40 -1.27
CA ALA A 244 7.78 -2.22 -1.29
C ALA A 244 7.36 -3.68 -1.34
N ASN A 245 7.66 -4.33 -2.46
CA ASN A 245 7.25 -5.69 -2.78
C ASN A 245 5.74 -5.88 -2.89
N ALA A 246 5.05 -4.89 -3.44
CA ALA A 246 3.60 -4.84 -3.57
C ALA A 246 3.17 -4.74 -5.05
N GLY A 247 1.89 -4.47 -5.26
CA GLY A 247 1.29 -4.23 -6.58
C GLY A 247 2.12 -3.27 -7.44
N PRO A 248 2.25 -2.00 -7.02
CA PRO A 248 2.85 -0.96 -7.85
C PRO A 248 4.30 -1.19 -8.25
N ASP A 249 5.15 -1.71 -7.37
CA ASP A 249 6.59 -1.77 -7.62
C ASP A 249 7.08 -3.09 -8.22
N LEU A 250 6.29 -4.18 -8.10
CA LEU A 250 6.60 -5.47 -8.73
C LEU A 250 5.68 -5.82 -9.89
N TYR A 251 4.37 -5.74 -9.68
CA TYR A 251 3.39 -6.35 -10.58
C TYR A 251 2.95 -5.42 -11.70
N TYR A 252 3.13 -4.11 -11.55
CA TYR A 252 2.73 -3.16 -12.58
C TYR A 252 3.76 -3.13 -13.72
N THR A 253 3.25 -3.05 -14.94
CA THR A 253 4.09 -2.76 -16.11
C THR A 253 4.67 -1.35 -16.02
N PRO A 254 5.77 -1.03 -16.73
CA PRO A 254 6.34 0.32 -16.78
C PRO A 254 5.30 1.43 -17.07
N LYS A 255 4.35 1.17 -17.97
CA LYS A 255 3.26 2.11 -18.30
C LYS A 255 2.31 2.32 -17.11
N GLN A 256 2.00 1.27 -16.37
CA GLN A 256 1.13 1.34 -15.20
C GLN A 256 1.83 2.07 -14.04
N VAL A 257 3.13 1.84 -13.83
CA VAL A 257 3.93 2.58 -12.85
C VAL A 257 3.94 4.08 -13.14
N GLN A 258 4.13 4.49 -14.40
CA GLN A 258 4.07 5.91 -14.74
C GLN A 258 2.70 6.53 -14.42
N LYS A 259 1.60 5.84 -14.73
CA LYS A 259 0.26 6.32 -14.38
C LYS A 259 0.06 6.38 -12.87
N HIS A 260 0.52 5.38 -12.15
CA HIS A 260 0.44 5.28 -10.69
C HIS A 260 1.15 6.46 -10.00
N LEU A 261 2.40 6.73 -10.39
CA LEU A 261 3.17 7.83 -9.82
C LEU A 261 2.54 9.20 -10.16
N ARG A 262 2.07 9.40 -11.40
CA ARG A 262 1.33 10.63 -11.75
C ARG A 262 0.04 10.78 -10.95
N ALA A 263 -0.69 9.69 -10.73
CA ALA A 263 -1.89 9.71 -9.91
C ALA A 263 -1.58 10.09 -8.45
N ALA A 264 -0.47 9.61 -7.88
CA ALA A 264 -0.01 10.02 -6.55
C ALA A 264 0.32 11.52 -6.49
N VAL A 265 1.08 12.03 -7.47
CA VAL A 265 1.42 13.46 -7.58
C VAL A 265 0.18 14.33 -7.61
N LEU A 266 -0.82 13.94 -8.41
CA LEU A 266 -2.07 14.68 -8.56
C LEU A 266 -2.98 14.56 -7.34
N ALA A 267 -3.05 13.38 -6.72
CA ALA A 267 -3.83 13.15 -5.49
C ALA A 267 -3.38 14.07 -4.37
N PHE A 268 -2.08 14.28 -4.26
CA PHE A 268 -1.45 15.07 -3.21
C PHE A 268 -0.73 16.28 -3.80
N TYR A 269 -1.36 16.98 -4.76
CA TYR A 269 -0.71 18.12 -5.43
C TYR A 269 -0.28 19.20 -4.42
N GLU A 270 -1.16 19.50 -3.48
CA GLU A 270 -0.99 20.55 -2.46
C GLU A 270 -0.20 20.12 -1.22
N ARG A 271 0.31 18.87 -1.17
CA ARG A 271 1.04 18.35 -0.01
C ARG A 271 2.44 17.87 -0.39
N ASP A 272 3.32 17.88 0.59
CA ASP A 272 4.61 17.21 0.53
C ASP A 272 4.40 15.69 0.57
N LEU A 273 5.19 14.96 -0.22
CA LEU A 273 5.02 13.52 -0.41
C LEU A 273 6.38 12.82 -0.37
N ILE A 274 6.58 11.89 0.55
CA ILE A 274 7.62 10.86 0.43
C ILE A 274 6.98 9.59 -0.10
N TYR A 275 7.64 8.93 -1.05
CA TYR A 275 7.21 7.62 -1.54
C TYR A 275 8.39 6.66 -1.56
N PHE A 276 8.39 5.70 -0.63
CA PHE A 276 9.22 4.50 -0.69
C PHE A 276 8.69 3.55 -1.78
N PHE A 277 9.37 3.52 -2.92
CA PHE A 277 8.96 2.75 -4.10
C PHE A 277 10.07 1.78 -4.51
N ASN A 278 9.84 0.48 -4.29
CA ASN A 278 10.92 -0.52 -4.34
C ASN A 278 12.08 -0.06 -3.43
N LYS A 279 13.28 0.07 -3.99
CA LYS A 279 14.47 0.60 -3.31
C LYS A 279 14.58 2.12 -3.30
N TYR A 280 13.79 2.83 -4.11
CA TYR A 280 13.92 4.27 -4.26
C TYR A 280 13.15 5.03 -3.19
N ILE A 281 13.74 6.12 -2.70
CA ILE A 281 13.10 7.10 -1.83
C ILE A 281 12.80 8.33 -2.68
N LEU A 282 11.52 8.49 -3.03
CA LEU A 282 11.05 9.60 -3.85
C LEU A 282 10.51 10.71 -2.94
N PHE A 283 10.82 11.96 -3.26
CA PHE A 283 10.26 13.14 -2.58
C PHE A 283 9.61 14.08 -3.58
N LYS A 284 8.37 14.47 -3.33
CA LYS A 284 7.64 15.45 -4.11
C LYS A 284 7.21 16.59 -3.18
N PRO A 285 7.89 17.75 -3.25
CA PRO A 285 7.47 18.97 -2.57
C PRO A 285 6.05 19.40 -2.96
N LYS A 286 5.33 20.05 -2.06
CA LYS A 286 4.00 20.62 -2.35
C LYS A 286 4.04 21.52 -3.60
N LYS A 287 2.95 21.45 -4.38
CA LYS A 287 2.75 22.16 -5.67
C LYS A 287 3.76 21.80 -6.78
N ARG A 288 4.54 20.72 -6.60
CA ARG A 288 5.38 20.18 -7.66
C ARG A 288 4.67 19.09 -8.47
N PRO A 289 4.85 19.04 -9.81
CA PRO A 289 4.22 18.05 -10.69
C PRO A 289 5.06 16.78 -10.92
N ASP A 290 6.15 16.58 -10.18
CA ASP A 290 7.07 15.45 -10.29
C ASP A 290 7.83 15.18 -8.98
N PHE A 291 8.45 14.01 -8.90
CA PHE A 291 9.30 13.54 -7.81
C PHE A 291 10.78 13.83 -8.07
N LEU A 292 11.50 14.05 -6.98
CA LEU A 292 12.95 13.98 -6.84
C LEU A 292 13.32 12.59 -6.30
N ILE A 293 14.40 11.98 -6.76
CA ILE A 293 14.96 10.80 -6.08
C ILE A 293 15.93 11.30 -5.01
N ILE A 294 15.55 11.19 -3.73
CA ILE A 294 16.36 11.71 -2.62
C ILE A 294 17.27 10.65 -1.99
N GLY A 295 17.10 9.39 -2.37
CA GLY A 295 17.99 8.32 -1.98
C GLY A 295 17.50 6.95 -2.42
N GLU A 296 18.27 5.94 -2.07
CA GLU A 296 17.96 4.53 -2.23
C GLU A 296 18.24 3.80 -0.91
N ILE A 297 17.41 2.82 -0.56
CA ILE A 297 17.77 1.85 0.48
C ILE A 297 18.72 0.79 -0.09
N ASP A 298 19.47 0.11 0.78
CA ASP A 298 20.32 -1.02 0.43
C ASP A 298 19.51 -2.16 -0.19
N ASP A 299 19.60 -2.34 -1.50
CA ASP A 299 18.83 -3.33 -2.26
C ASP A 299 19.31 -4.78 -2.05
N SER A 300 20.51 -4.96 -1.47
CA SER A 300 21.03 -6.27 -1.08
C SER A 300 20.32 -6.85 0.15
N VAL A 301 19.62 -5.99 0.89
CA VAL A 301 18.86 -6.32 2.10
C VAL A 301 17.38 -6.00 1.91
N GLY A 302 17.10 -4.72 1.69
CA GLY A 302 15.77 -4.13 1.74
C GLY A 302 14.80 -4.66 0.68
N THR A 303 15.34 -4.94 -0.51
CA THR A 303 14.56 -5.43 -1.65
C THR A 303 15.08 -6.75 -2.20
N ASN A 304 15.98 -7.44 -1.50
CA ASN A 304 16.50 -8.73 -1.96
C ASN A 304 15.41 -9.82 -1.96
N HIS A 305 15.09 -10.31 -3.15
CA HIS A 305 14.09 -11.37 -3.37
C HIS A 305 14.70 -12.78 -3.42
N ARG A 306 16.03 -12.89 -3.49
CA ARG A 306 16.73 -14.16 -3.73
C ARG A 306 17.01 -14.90 -2.43
N GLU A 307 17.47 -14.16 -1.42
CA GLU A 307 18.00 -14.69 -0.16
C GLU A 307 17.43 -13.94 1.05
N THR A 308 17.51 -14.53 2.24
CA THR A 308 17.09 -13.94 3.52
C THR A 308 18.26 -13.22 4.21
N THR A 309 18.92 -12.31 3.49
CA THR A 309 20.10 -11.59 3.97
C THR A 309 19.86 -10.79 5.27
N TRP A 310 18.61 -10.41 5.54
CA TRP A 310 18.22 -9.69 6.76
C TRP A 310 18.39 -10.48 8.06
N GLU A 311 18.52 -11.82 8.01
CA GLU A 311 18.70 -12.67 9.20
C GLU A 311 20.09 -12.49 9.82
N GLU A 312 21.10 -12.17 9.01
CA GLU A 312 22.50 -12.02 9.40
C GLU A 312 22.83 -10.60 9.90
N ILE A 313 21.88 -9.69 9.78
CA ILE A 313 22.05 -8.28 10.14
C ILE A 313 21.76 -8.07 11.62
N ASP A 314 22.70 -7.43 12.32
CA ASP A 314 22.42 -6.86 13.63
C ASP A 314 21.70 -5.51 13.47
N TRP A 315 20.37 -5.57 13.55
CA TRP A 315 19.48 -4.41 13.47
C TRP A 315 19.65 -3.42 14.63
N LYS A 316 20.37 -3.77 15.69
CA LYS A 316 20.70 -2.83 16.77
C LYS A 316 21.85 -1.91 16.40
N THR A 317 22.74 -2.36 15.51
CA THR A 317 23.94 -1.63 15.13
C THR A 317 23.90 -1.12 13.69
N ARG A 318 22.97 -1.59 12.85
CA ARG A 318 22.81 -1.10 11.48
C ARG A 318 22.60 0.41 11.46
N THR A 319 23.51 1.09 10.79
CA THR A 319 23.58 2.55 10.71
C THR A 319 22.79 3.09 9.54
N PHE A 320 22.58 4.40 9.54
CA PHE A 320 21.91 5.08 8.44
C PHE A 320 22.71 5.03 7.13
N ASP A 321 24.04 5.20 7.19
CA ASP A 321 24.90 5.16 6.00
C ASP A 321 25.00 3.76 5.36
N GLU A 322 24.82 2.71 6.16
CA GLU A 322 24.69 1.33 5.65
C GLU A 322 23.31 1.08 5.02
N ALA A 323 22.27 1.67 5.59
CA ALA A 323 20.89 1.43 5.19
C ALA A 323 20.45 2.27 3.99
N VAL A 324 20.99 3.48 3.84
CA VAL A 324 20.50 4.49 2.90
C VAL A 324 21.66 5.14 2.14
N LYS A 325 21.62 5.05 0.81
CA LYS A 325 22.44 5.86 -0.08
C LYS A 325 21.69 7.13 -0.47
N LEU A 326 22.02 8.25 0.16
CA LEU A 326 21.40 9.55 -0.13
C LEU A 326 21.82 10.14 -1.47
N ASN A 327 20.88 10.85 -2.10
CA ASN A 327 21.18 11.78 -3.17
C ASN A 327 21.44 13.17 -2.57
N THR A 328 22.72 13.47 -2.37
CA THR A 328 23.20 14.70 -1.72
C THR A 328 22.93 15.97 -2.53
N GLN A 329 22.46 15.86 -3.78
CA GLN A 329 21.97 17.00 -4.55
C GLN A 329 20.67 17.58 -4.00
N HIS A 330 19.90 16.78 -3.25
CA HIS A 330 18.56 17.14 -2.81
C HIS A 330 18.40 17.17 -1.29
N VAL A 331 19.15 16.33 -0.57
CA VAL A 331 19.03 16.15 0.87
C VAL A 331 20.41 15.93 1.49
N ALA A 332 20.68 16.60 2.59
CA ALA A 332 21.84 16.41 3.45
C ALA A 332 21.45 15.60 4.71
N TYR A 333 22.42 14.87 5.25
CA TYR A 333 22.34 14.14 6.50
C TYR A 333 23.37 14.71 7.46
N GLU A 334 22.92 15.17 8.63
CA GLU A 334 23.74 15.76 9.70
C GLU A 334 23.69 14.92 10.97
#